data_AF-A0A8S2M939-F1
#
_entry.id   AF-A0A8S2M939-F1
#
_cell.length_a   1.000
_cell.length_b   1.000
_cell.length_c   1.000
_cell.angle_alpha   90.00
_cell.angle_beta   90.00
_cell.angle_gamma   90.00
#
_symmetry.space_group_name_H-M   'P 1'
#
loop_
_entity.id
_entity.type
_entity.pdbx_description
1 polymer ?
#
loop_
_entity_poly.entity_id
_entity_poly.type
_entity_poly.pdbx_seq_one_letter_code
_entity_poly.pdbx_strand_id
1 'polypeptide(L)'
;MLSVTDKTLTLDENAQIEQKPLTDDNENIVHVKKYLIILIAIQLFVCVVILGFGSYSMIVHDSTGNSYSYGIELPVPVIALTIYYIFGLIVTYKQNHIGLIIFASIEVILLMGMCLLFGYILLVITALTIDFDITGRACGLIIFFGIVVAMKAFVM
;
A
#
# COMPACT_ATOMS: atom_id res chain seq x y z
N MET A 1 -2.44 61.28 38.61
CA MET A 1 -3.61 60.46 38.95
C MET A 1 -3.95 59.65 37.70
N LEU A 2 -3.71 58.34 37.71
CA LEU A 2 -3.98 57.45 36.58
C LEU A 2 -5.48 57.21 36.49
N SER A 3 -6.10 57.64 35.39
CA SER A 3 -7.46 57.24 35.01
C SER A 3 -7.41 56.80 33.55
N VAL A 4 -6.93 55.59 33.34
CA VAL A 4 -7.12 54.84 32.10
C VAL A 4 -8.51 54.23 32.22
N THR A 5 -9.51 54.92 31.68
CA THR A 5 -10.89 54.45 31.63
C THR A 5 -11.13 53.75 30.30
N ASP A 6 -11.46 52.47 30.40
CA ASP A 6 -12.11 51.57 29.45
C ASP A 6 -12.49 52.16 28.08
N LYS A 7 -11.62 51.93 27.10
CA LYS A 7 -12.09 51.64 25.73
C LYS A 7 -11.94 50.15 25.52
N THR A 8 -12.97 49.43 25.94
CA THR A 8 -13.24 48.05 25.60
C THR A 8 -13.11 47.89 24.09
N LEU A 9 -12.18 47.03 23.67
CA LEU A 9 -12.07 46.59 22.28
C LEU A 9 -13.42 46.01 21.85
N THR A 10 -14.11 46.68 20.94
CA THR A 10 -15.16 46.06 20.13
C THR A 10 -14.48 45.13 19.11
N LEU A 11 -14.19 43.91 19.52
CA LEU A 11 -13.68 42.81 18.68
C LEU A 11 -14.55 41.55 18.86
N ASP A 12 -15.88 41.67 19.01
CA ASP A 12 -16.66 40.46 19.36
C ASP A 12 -18.10 40.34 18.83
N GLU A 13 -18.38 40.81 17.61
CA GLU A 13 -19.67 40.43 16.97
C GLU A 13 -19.55 39.90 15.54
N ASN A 14 -18.40 40.06 14.86
CA ASN A 14 -18.22 39.56 13.48
C ASN A 14 -17.12 38.49 13.31
N ALA A 15 -16.45 38.05 14.39
CA ALA A 15 -15.52 36.92 14.34
C ALA A 15 -16.22 35.54 14.45
N GLN A 16 -17.56 35.53 14.57
CA GLN A 16 -18.39 34.32 14.55
C GLN A 16 -18.93 33.97 13.16
N ILE A 17 -18.36 34.56 12.09
CA ILE A 17 -18.67 34.17 10.72
C ILE A 17 -17.81 32.94 10.38
N GLU A 18 -18.48 31.79 10.30
CA GLU A 18 -17.99 30.51 9.74
C GLU A 18 -16.92 29.71 10.52
N GLN A 19 -17.26 29.23 11.71
CA GLN A 19 -16.86 27.86 12.08
C GLN A 19 -17.99 26.91 11.72
N LYS A 20 -18.06 26.51 10.45
CA LYS A 20 -18.83 25.31 10.08
C LYS A 20 -18.24 24.14 10.89
N PRO A 21 -19.05 23.32 11.57
CA PRO A 21 -18.55 22.36 12.55
C PRO A 21 -17.56 21.37 11.92
N LEU A 22 -16.29 21.45 12.33
CA LEU A 22 -15.17 20.53 12.02
C LEU A 22 -15.39 19.08 12.54
N THR A 23 -16.58 18.74 13.02
CA THR A 23 -16.90 17.42 13.60
C THR A 23 -17.15 16.35 12.54
N ASP A 24 -17.70 16.69 11.37
CA ASP A 24 -17.96 15.70 10.28
C ASP A 24 -16.67 15.25 9.58
N ASP A 25 -15.65 16.11 9.50
CA ASP A 25 -14.36 15.77 8.91
C ASP A 25 -13.54 14.82 9.80
N ASN A 26 -13.71 14.92 11.12
CA ASN A 26 -12.92 14.12 12.07
C ASN A 26 -13.41 12.66 12.14
N GLU A 27 -14.71 12.41 11.97
CA GLU A 27 -15.27 11.07 11.92
C GLU A 27 -14.83 10.32 10.65
N ASN A 28 -14.78 11.01 9.50
CA ASN A 28 -14.23 10.48 8.26
C ASN A 28 -12.74 10.15 8.36
N ILE A 29 -11.94 11.02 8.99
CA ILE A 29 -10.50 10.77 9.22
C ILE A 29 -10.28 9.53 10.11
N VAL A 30 -11.12 9.31 11.12
CA VAL A 30 -11.04 8.10 11.96
C VAL A 30 -11.42 6.84 11.18
N HIS A 31 -12.42 6.91 10.30
CA HIS A 31 -12.80 5.77 9.45
C HIS A 31 -11.72 5.38 8.46
N VAL A 32 -11.11 6.33 7.75
CA VAL A 32 -10.01 6.07 6.79
C VAL A 32 -8.82 5.39 7.48
N LYS A 33 -8.50 5.81 8.72
CA LYS A 33 -7.44 5.16 9.53
C LYS A 33 -7.73 3.69 9.81
N LYS A 34 -8.98 3.35 10.17
CA LYS A 34 -9.38 1.96 10.44
C LYS A 34 -9.25 1.10 9.19
N TYR A 35 -9.70 1.61 8.03
CA TYR A 35 -9.57 0.88 6.77
C TYR A 35 -8.10 0.65 6.38
N LEU A 36 -7.23 1.64 6.56
CA LEU A 36 -5.81 1.51 6.29
C LEU A 36 -5.15 0.45 7.18
N ILE A 37 -5.46 0.43 8.48
CA ILE A 37 -4.92 -0.57 9.42
C ILE A 37 -5.38 -1.98 9.04
N ILE A 38 -6.65 -2.15 8.68
CA ILE A 38 -7.20 -3.44 8.25
C ILE A 38 -6.48 -3.92 6.98
N LEU A 39 -6.26 -3.03 6.00
CA LEU A 39 -5.56 -3.35 4.76
C LEU A 39 -4.13 -3.82 5.03
N ILE A 40 -3.38 -3.09 5.86
CA ILE A 40 -2.01 -3.46 6.24
C ILE A 40 -1.99 -4.80 6.99
N ALA A 41 -2.96 -5.05 7.87
CA ALA A 41 -3.06 -6.32 8.59
C ALA A 41 -3.31 -7.51 7.64
N ILE A 42 -4.13 -7.33 6.60
CA ILE A 42 -4.36 -8.36 5.58
C ILE A 42 -3.06 -8.65 4.80
N GLN A 43 -2.34 -7.62 4.36
CA GLN A 43 -1.07 -7.78 3.64
C GLN A 43 0.01 -8.45 4.50
N LEU A 44 0.09 -8.07 5.79
CA LEU A 44 1.00 -8.71 6.75
C LEU A 44 0.67 -10.19 6.94
N PHE A 45 -0.62 -10.53 7.06
CA PHE A 45 -1.06 -11.93 7.15
C PHE A 45 -0.64 -12.72 5.90
N VAL A 46 -0.83 -12.18 4.70
CA VAL A 46 -0.38 -12.80 3.45
C VAL A 46 1.13 -13.01 3.45
N CYS A 47 1.92 -12.02 3.88
CA CYS A 47 3.38 -12.16 3.99
C CYS A 47 3.79 -13.30 4.94
N VAL A 48 3.12 -13.41 6.10
CA VAL A 48 3.37 -14.50 7.07
C VAL A 48 3.03 -15.86 6.47
N VAL A 49 1.93 -15.97 5.73
CA VAL A 49 1.55 -17.22 5.04
C VAL A 49 2.59 -17.61 3.99
N ILE A 50 3.06 -16.65 3.18
CA ILE A 50 4.11 -16.89 2.17
C ILE A 50 5.43 -17.30 2.85
N LEU A 51 5.81 -16.66 3.98
CA LEU A 51 6.98 -17.08 4.76
C LEU A 51 6.84 -18.51 5.28
N GLY A 52 5.68 -18.85 5.85
CA GLY A 52 5.41 -20.22 6.31
C GLY A 52 5.54 -21.24 5.18
N PHE A 53 5.01 -20.93 4.00
CA PHE A 53 5.13 -21.77 2.81
C PHE A 53 6.58 -21.87 2.30
N GLY A 54 7.31 -20.77 2.27
CA GLY A 54 8.72 -20.73 1.89
C GLY A 54 9.60 -21.55 2.82
N SER A 55 9.43 -21.39 4.13
CA SER A 55 10.14 -22.17 5.15
C SER A 55 9.78 -23.66 5.08
N TYR A 56 8.50 -24.00 4.91
CA TYR A 56 8.08 -25.39 4.72
C TYR A 56 8.72 -26.01 3.47
N SER A 57 8.70 -25.29 2.35
CA SER A 57 9.32 -25.75 1.09
C SER A 57 10.82 -25.97 1.26
N MET A 58 11.52 -25.10 1.99
CA MET A 58 12.94 -25.26 2.30
C MET A 58 13.21 -26.55 3.08
N ILE A 59 12.44 -26.81 4.15
CA ILE A 59 12.57 -28.03 4.97
C ILE A 59 12.30 -29.29 4.15
N VAL A 60 11.24 -29.29 3.33
CA VAL A 60 10.90 -30.43 2.48
C VAL A 60 11.97 -30.66 1.42
N HIS A 61 12.47 -29.61 0.77
CA HIS A 61 13.49 -29.75 -0.26
C HIS A 61 14.81 -30.28 0.29
N ASP A 62 15.28 -29.80 1.44
CA ASP A 62 16.48 -30.31 2.12
C ASP A 62 16.36 -31.81 2.40
N SER A 63 15.16 -32.30 2.77
CA SER A 63 14.93 -33.72 3.02
C SER A 63 15.00 -34.61 1.77
N THR A 64 14.79 -34.03 0.58
CA THR A 64 14.80 -34.75 -0.71
C THR A 64 16.14 -34.74 -1.43
N GLY A 65 17.15 -34.02 -0.91
CA GLY A 65 18.48 -33.92 -1.53
C GLY A 65 18.53 -33.13 -2.84
N ASN A 66 17.43 -32.48 -3.22
CA ASN A 66 17.36 -31.63 -4.41
C ASN A 66 17.77 -30.20 -4.04
N SER A 67 18.97 -29.79 -4.45
CA SER A 67 19.53 -28.46 -4.26
C SER A 67 18.92 -27.42 -5.22
N TYR A 68 17.61 -27.18 -5.12
CA TYR A 68 16.99 -26.06 -5.81
C TYR A 68 17.14 -24.78 -4.99
N SER A 69 17.86 -23.79 -5.55
CA SER A 69 18.13 -22.46 -4.97
C SER A 69 16.85 -21.67 -4.58
N TYR A 70 15.70 -22.04 -5.13
CA TYR A 70 14.40 -21.39 -4.86
C TYR A 70 13.98 -21.39 -3.39
N GLY A 71 14.44 -22.35 -2.57
CA GLY A 71 14.10 -22.42 -1.15
C GLY A 71 14.63 -21.24 -0.32
N ILE A 72 15.74 -20.61 -0.75
CA ILE A 72 16.40 -19.50 -0.05
C ILE A 72 16.01 -18.15 -0.66
N GLU A 73 15.73 -18.12 -1.96
CA GLU A 73 15.41 -16.89 -2.70
C GLU A 73 14.03 -16.32 -2.37
N LEU A 74 13.06 -17.16 -2.00
CA LEU A 74 11.71 -16.73 -1.63
C LEU A 74 11.60 -16.04 -0.25
N PRO A 75 12.18 -16.56 0.85
CA PRO A 75 11.96 -15.97 2.18
C PRO A 75 12.58 -14.58 2.36
N VAL A 76 13.72 -14.28 1.74
CA VAL A 76 14.42 -13.00 1.92
C VAL A 76 13.57 -11.77 1.52
N PRO A 77 12.99 -11.68 0.31
CA PRO A 77 12.14 -10.54 -0.06
C PRO A 77 10.87 -10.46 0.80
N VAL A 78 10.34 -11.59 1.27
CA VAL A 78 9.12 -11.61 2.08
C VAL A 78 9.38 -11.15 3.52
N ILE A 79 10.57 -11.43 4.08
CA ILE A 79 11.00 -10.84 5.36
C ILE A 79 11.09 -9.32 5.24
N ALA A 80 11.69 -8.81 4.16
CA ALA A 80 11.79 -7.37 3.92
C ALA A 80 10.40 -6.71 3.82
N LEU A 81 9.47 -7.34 3.11
CA LEU A 81 8.06 -6.89 3.04
C LEU A 81 7.38 -6.92 4.42
N THR A 82 7.63 -7.95 5.22
CA THR A 82 7.05 -8.06 6.57
C THR A 82 7.53 -6.91 7.47
N ILE A 83 8.83 -6.62 7.48
CA ILE A 83 9.41 -5.49 8.23
C ILE A 83 8.80 -4.17 7.76
N TYR A 84 8.66 -4.00 6.45
CA TYR A 84 8.07 -2.81 5.85
C TYR A 84 6.59 -2.61 6.28
N TYR A 85 5.78 -3.66 6.30
CA TYR A 85 4.38 -3.56 6.77
C TYR A 85 4.26 -3.32 8.28
N ILE A 86 5.18 -3.86 9.09
CA ILE A 86 5.27 -3.52 10.53
C ILE A 86 5.59 -2.03 10.71
N PHE A 87 6.51 -1.50 9.91
CA PHE A 87 6.81 -0.06 9.92
C PHE A 87 5.58 0.77 9.55
N GLY A 88 4.81 0.35 8.55
CA GLY A 88 3.53 0.97 8.17
C GLY A 88 2.52 1.04 9.31
N LEU A 89 2.36 -0.05 10.08
CA LEU A 89 1.51 -0.08 11.27
C LEU A 89 1.97 0.93 12.33
N ILE A 90 3.27 0.95 12.63
CA ILE A 90 3.84 1.86 13.64
C ILE A 90 3.64 3.32 13.23
N VAL A 91 3.92 3.64 11.98
CA VAL A 91 3.75 4.98 11.41
C VAL A 91 2.29 5.43 11.47
N THR A 92 1.36 4.54 11.12
CA THR A 92 -0.08 4.82 11.16
C THR A 92 -0.56 5.02 12.59
N TYR A 93 -0.09 4.20 13.54
CA TYR A 93 -0.42 4.32 14.95
C TYR A 93 0.13 5.60 15.58
N LYS A 94 1.39 5.95 15.30
CA LYS A 94 2.05 7.16 15.81
C LYS A 94 1.55 8.46 15.18
N GLN A 95 0.70 8.38 14.15
CA GLN A 95 0.20 9.54 13.39
C GLN A 95 1.32 10.44 12.86
N ASN A 96 2.47 9.84 12.50
CA ASN A 96 3.56 10.61 11.93
C ASN A 96 3.22 10.92 10.47
N HIS A 97 2.77 12.16 10.20
CA HIS A 97 2.35 12.60 8.86
C HIS A 97 3.44 12.38 7.80
N ILE A 98 4.70 12.68 8.11
CA ILE A 98 5.82 12.48 7.19
C ILE A 98 6.02 10.99 6.94
N GLY A 99 5.97 10.18 7.99
CA GLY A 99 6.06 8.73 7.88
C GLY A 99 4.94 8.15 7.02
N LEU A 100 3.70 8.63 7.18
CA LEU A 100 2.53 8.18 6.43
C LEU A 100 2.65 8.49 4.95
N ILE A 101 3.14 9.68 4.60
CA ILE A 101 3.41 10.06 3.20
C ILE A 101 4.48 9.15 2.59
N ILE A 102 5.57 8.89 3.31
CA ILE A 102 6.64 8.01 2.85
C ILE A 102 6.11 6.58 2.67
N PHE A 103 5.36 6.07 3.64
CA PHE A 103 4.75 4.74 3.57
C PHE A 103 3.80 4.62 2.38
N ALA A 104 2.86 5.56 2.22
CA ALA A 104 1.95 5.57 1.08
C ALA A 104 2.69 5.64 -0.27
N SER A 105 3.77 6.43 -0.35
CA SER A 105 4.58 6.54 -1.57
C SER A 105 5.25 5.21 -1.93
N ILE A 106 5.81 4.50 -0.94
CA ILE A 106 6.43 3.19 -1.16
C ILE A 106 5.35 2.15 -1.53
N GLU A 107 4.18 2.21 -0.90
CA GLU A 107 3.07 1.29 -1.19
C GLU A 107 2.61 1.40 -2.64
N VAL A 108 2.52 2.63 -3.17
CA VAL A 108 2.21 2.86 -4.58
C VAL A 108 3.27 2.23 -5.49
N ILE A 109 4.57 2.39 -5.18
CA ILE A 109 5.65 1.79 -5.98
C ILE A 109 5.58 0.26 -5.95
N LEU A 110 5.36 -0.32 -4.76
CA LEU A 110 5.23 -1.76 -4.58
C LEU A 110 4.01 -2.31 -5.32
N LEU A 111 2.87 -1.64 -5.23
CA LEU A 111 1.65 -2.00 -5.93
C LEU A 111 1.86 -1.96 -7.46
N MET A 112 2.51 -0.90 -7.98
CA MET A 112 2.89 -0.82 -9.38
C MET A 112 3.82 -1.99 -9.78
N GLY A 113 4.81 -2.31 -8.95
CA GLY A 113 5.72 -3.43 -9.17
C GLY A 113 5.00 -4.78 -9.25
N MET A 114 4.06 -5.04 -8.32
CA MET A 114 3.25 -6.26 -8.30
C MET A 114 2.33 -6.36 -9.52
N CYS A 115 1.73 -5.26 -9.95
CA CYS A 115 0.91 -5.24 -11.17
C CYS A 115 1.74 -5.49 -12.43
N LEU A 116 2.96 -4.96 -12.53
CA LEU A 116 3.87 -5.25 -13.64
C LEU A 116 4.30 -6.72 -13.65
N LEU A 117 4.64 -7.28 -12.49
CA LEU A 117 5.00 -8.70 -12.35
C LEU A 117 3.82 -9.61 -12.72
N PHE A 118 2.62 -9.32 -12.23
CA PHE A 118 1.41 -10.05 -12.58
C PHE A 118 1.10 -9.97 -14.08
N GLY A 119 1.21 -8.77 -14.66
CA GLY A 119 1.06 -8.57 -16.09
C GLY A 119 2.09 -9.33 -16.93
N TYR A 120 3.35 -9.42 -16.48
CA TYR A 120 4.38 -10.23 -17.11
C TYR A 120 4.06 -11.73 -17.02
N ILE A 121 3.65 -12.23 -15.86
CA ILE A 121 3.25 -13.64 -15.68
C ILE A 121 2.08 -13.98 -16.61
N LEU A 122 1.07 -13.11 -16.71
CA LEU A 122 -0.05 -13.30 -17.65
C LEU A 122 0.41 -13.32 -19.10
N LEU A 123 1.32 -12.44 -19.50
CA LEU A 123 1.92 -12.44 -20.85
C LEU A 123 2.63 -13.76 -21.14
N VAL A 124 3.43 -14.26 -20.18
CA VAL A 124 4.13 -15.55 -20.31
C VAL A 124 3.15 -16.71 -20.40
N ILE A 125 2.16 -16.78 -19.52
CA ILE A 125 1.13 -17.84 -19.55
C ILE A 125 0.38 -17.81 -20.88
N THR A 126 -0.05 -16.63 -21.33
CA THR A 126 -0.76 -16.46 -22.61
C THR A 126 0.11 -16.88 -23.80
N ALA A 127 1.41 -16.54 -23.78
CA ALA A 127 2.36 -16.95 -24.81
C ALA A 127 2.65 -18.46 -24.81
N LEU A 128 2.52 -19.13 -23.66
CA LEU A 128 2.71 -20.58 -23.53
C LEU A 128 1.44 -21.40 -23.83
N THR A 129 0.25 -20.82 -23.61
CA THR A 129 -1.04 -21.51 -23.86
C THR A 129 -1.58 -21.30 -25.26
N ILE A 130 -1.23 -20.19 -25.92
CA ILE A 130 -1.66 -19.90 -27.28
C ILE A 130 -0.47 -20.19 -28.20
N ASP A 131 -0.50 -21.35 -28.86
CA ASP A 131 0.40 -21.66 -29.97
C ASP A 131 0.25 -20.58 -31.05
N PHE A 132 1.23 -19.67 -31.08
CA PHE A 132 1.51 -18.66 -32.09
C PHE A 132 0.33 -18.14 -32.95
N ASP A 133 -0.35 -17.10 -32.44
CA ASP A 133 -0.88 -16.05 -33.31
C ASP A 133 -0.51 -14.67 -32.76
N ILE A 134 -0.19 -13.73 -33.66
CA ILE A 134 0.11 -12.30 -33.34
C ILE A 134 -1.00 -11.70 -32.46
N THR A 135 -2.22 -12.18 -32.66
CA THR A 135 -3.44 -11.80 -31.95
C THR A 135 -3.39 -12.06 -30.44
N GLY A 136 -2.82 -13.19 -30.00
CA GLY A 136 -2.71 -13.54 -28.57
C GLY A 136 -1.71 -12.65 -27.84
N ARG A 137 -0.57 -12.35 -28.48
CA ARG A 137 0.45 -11.42 -27.95
C ARG A 137 -0.05 -9.99 -27.88
N ALA A 138 -0.78 -9.54 -28.92
CA ALA A 138 -1.41 -8.22 -28.93
C ALA A 138 -2.45 -8.08 -27.81
N CYS A 139 -3.28 -9.10 -27.58
CA CYS A 139 -4.28 -9.10 -26.50
C CYS A 139 -3.63 -9.00 -25.12
N GLY A 140 -2.61 -9.81 -24.84
CA GLY A 140 -1.87 -9.73 -23.57
C GLY A 140 -1.21 -8.36 -23.36
N LEU A 141 -0.65 -7.74 -24.40
CA LEU A 141 -0.07 -6.40 -24.34
C LEU A 141 -1.13 -5.32 -24.08
N ILE A 142 -2.32 -5.42 -24.67
CA ILE A 142 -3.44 -4.48 -24.41
C ILE A 142 -3.91 -4.59 -22.96
N ILE A 143 -4.05 -5.80 -22.43
CA ILE A 143 -4.42 -6.01 -21.02
C ILE A 143 -3.35 -5.44 -20.09
N PHE A 144 -2.07 -5.69 -20.37
CA PHE A 144 -0.94 -5.11 -19.64
C PHE A 144 -0.99 -3.58 -19.65
N PHE A 145 -1.15 -2.97 -20.82
CA PHE A 145 -1.23 -1.51 -20.96
C PHE A 145 -2.46 -0.94 -20.24
N GLY A 146 -3.60 -1.62 -20.30
CA GLY A 146 -4.83 -1.27 -19.59
C GLY A 146 -4.65 -1.27 -18.07
N ILE A 147 -3.99 -2.28 -17.51
CA ILE A 147 -3.68 -2.35 -16.07
C ILE A 147 -2.74 -1.22 -15.67
N VAL A 148 -1.70 -0.94 -16.46
CA VAL A 148 -0.75 0.15 -16.19
C VAL A 148 -1.43 1.52 -16.26
N VAL A 149 -2.31 1.75 -17.24
CA VAL A 149 -3.08 2.99 -17.37
C VAL A 149 -4.09 3.14 -16.22
N ALA A 150 -4.79 2.07 -15.83
CA ALA A 150 -5.71 2.08 -14.68
C ALA A 150 -4.98 2.36 -13.36
N MET A 151 -3.80 1.77 -13.16
CA MET A 151 -2.92 2.07 -12.02
C MET A 151 -2.50 3.54 -12.01
N LYS A 152 -2.08 4.09 -13.17
CA LYS A 152 -1.71 5.50 -13.28
C LYS A 152 -2.88 6.44 -13.00
N ALA A 153 -4.09 6.08 -13.43
CA ALA A 153 -5.31 6.86 -13.18
C ALA A 153 -5.78 6.79 -11.72
N PHE A 154 -5.50 5.71 -10.99
CA PHE A 154 -5.79 5.62 -9.57
C PHE A 154 -4.82 6.44 -8.71
N VAL A 155 -3.60 6.66 -9.20
CA VAL A 155 -2.56 7.45 -8.51
C VAL A 155 -2.75 8.97 -8.69
N MET A 156 -3.37 9.40 -9.80
CA MET A 156 -3.71 10.82 -10.05
C MET A 156 -5.04 11.20 -9.41
#